data_AF-A0A520C3R6-F1
#
_entry.id   AF-A0A520C3R6-F1
#
_cell.length_a   1.000
_cell.length_b   1.000
_cell.length_c   1.000
_cell.angle_alpha   90.00
_cell.angle_beta   90.00
_cell.angle_gamma   90.00
#
_symmetry.space_group_name_H-M   'P 1'
#
loop_
_entity.id
_entity.type
_entity.pdbx_description
1 polymer ?
#
loop_
_entity_poly.entity_id
_entity_poly.type
_entity_poly.pdbx_seq_one_letter_code
_entity_poly.pdbx_strand_id
1 'polypeptide(L)'
;MKYWRLYNSAEKEVGFVPQINEPVFDGLYDDENQLWNCYKKPIDRYTIIPHAHLYKRAKLTDMMSVGFASGNLFISDKFRQILQAFSTQGVEFVDTQIITKKGERIKWRSTTNV
;
A
#
# COMPACT_ATOMS: atom_id res chain seq x y z
N MET A 1 11.88 -17.97 29.87
CA MET A 1 12.32 -17.98 28.46
C MET A 1 12.67 -16.55 28.06
N LYS A 2 13.87 -16.29 27.52
CA LYS A 2 14.30 -14.93 27.16
C LYS A 2 14.03 -14.69 25.68
N TYR A 3 13.38 -13.56 25.40
CA TYR A 3 13.08 -13.08 24.06
C TYR A 3 14.00 -11.91 23.73
N TRP A 4 14.41 -11.81 22.47
CA TRP A 4 15.26 -10.74 21.97
C TRP A 4 14.51 -9.97 20.88
N ARG A 5 14.64 -8.64 20.90
CA ARG A 5 14.10 -7.76 19.87
C ARG A 5 15.28 -7.17 19.10
N LEU A 6 15.30 -7.37 17.78
CA LEU A 6 16.23 -6.69 16.89
C LEU A 6 15.95 -5.18 16.91
N TYR A 7 16.96 -4.39 17.27
CA TYR A 7 16.85 -2.94 17.45
C TYR A 7 17.64 -2.13 16.40
N ASN A 8 18.42 -2.78 15.54
CA ASN A 8 19.08 -2.13 14.41
C ASN A 8 18.36 -2.54 13.12
N SER A 9 17.30 -1.83 12.78
CA SER A 9 16.83 -1.78 11.40
C SER A 9 17.81 -0.91 10.62
N ALA A 10 18.01 -1.21 9.33
CA ALA A 10 18.77 -0.38 8.41
C ALA A 10 18.02 0.93 8.12
N GLU A 11 17.69 1.71 9.17
CA GLU A 11 16.83 2.90 9.11
C GLU A 11 17.42 3.97 8.18
N LYS A 12 18.74 3.97 7.99
CA LYS A 12 19.45 4.86 7.07
C LYS A 12 19.23 4.46 5.60
N GLU A 13 19.20 3.16 5.31
CA GLU A 13 19.07 2.58 3.97
C GLU A 13 17.60 2.35 3.57
N VAL A 14 16.80 1.82 4.49
CA VAL A 14 15.41 1.36 4.31
C VAL A 14 14.40 2.44 4.75
N GLY A 15 14.83 3.40 5.58
CA GLY A 15 13.95 4.42 6.14
C GLY A 15 13.10 3.91 7.31
N PHE A 16 12.03 4.64 7.61
CA PHE A 16 11.12 4.30 8.70
C PHE A 16 10.13 3.21 8.27
N VAL A 17 9.99 2.17 9.09
CA VAL A 17 9.07 1.04 8.85
C VAL A 17 8.23 0.77 10.10
N PRO A 18 6.91 0.51 9.98
CA PRO A 18 6.12 0.58 8.74
C PRO A 18 6.03 2.02 8.21
N GLN A 19 5.99 2.17 6.88
CA GLN A 19 5.88 3.48 6.23
C GLN A 19 4.46 4.04 6.32
N ILE A 20 3.45 3.17 6.27
CA ILE A 20 2.03 3.52 6.29
C ILE A 20 1.51 3.39 7.74
N ASN A 21 0.87 4.45 8.22
CA ASN A 21 0.23 4.48 9.54
C ASN A 21 -1.02 3.62 9.58
N GLU A 22 -1.88 3.85 8.59
CA GLU A 22 -3.09 3.09 8.38
C GLU A 22 -3.52 3.27 6.92
N PRO A 23 -4.26 2.30 6.38
CA PRO A 23 -5.03 2.52 5.17
C PRO A 23 -6.35 3.23 5.50
N VAL A 24 -6.73 4.15 4.65
CA VAL A 24 -7.89 5.02 4.82
C VAL A 24 -8.87 4.73 3.70
N PHE A 25 -10.10 4.34 4.05
CA PHE A 25 -11.18 4.15 3.07
C PHE A 25 -11.99 5.44 2.95
N ASP A 26 -12.40 5.79 1.73
CA ASP A 26 -13.46 6.78 1.55
C ASP A 26 -14.80 6.07 1.79
N GLY A 27 -15.52 6.40 2.87
CA GLY A 27 -16.81 5.80 3.19
C GLY A 27 -16.93 5.31 4.65
N LEU A 28 -17.93 4.47 4.91
CA LEU A 28 -18.14 3.84 6.22
C LEU A 28 -17.14 2.70 6.44
N TYR A 29 -16.68 2.54 7.68
CA TYR A 29 -15.66 1.55 8.04
C TYR A 29 -16.13 0.09 7.85
N ASP A 30 -17.43 -0.17 7.85
CA ASP A 30 -18.07 -1.49 7.77
C ASP A 30 -18.64 -1.82 6.38
N ASP A 31 -18.31 -1.05 5.35
CA ASP A 31 -18.80 -1.30 3.99
C ASP A 31 -18.29 -2.66 3.47
N GLU A 32 -19.21 -3.52 3.06
CA GLU A 32 -18.93 -4.85 2.51
C GLU A 32 -18.09 -4.81 1.22
N ASN A 33 -18.01 -3.65 0.57
CA ASN A 33 -17.23 -3.42 -0.62
C ASN A 33 -15.79 -3.01 -0.35
N GLN A 34 -15.38 -2.77 0.91
CA GLN A 34 -13.97 -2.50 1.21
C GLN A 34 -13.06 -3.65 0.78
N LEU A 35 -11.90 -3.33 0.21
CA LEU A 35 -10.89 -4.30 -0.24
C LEU A 35 -10.54 -5.33 0.85
N TRP A 36 -10.56 -4.93 2.11
CA TRP A 36 -10.29 -5.80 3.25
C TRP A 36 -11.35 -6.88 3.49
N ASN A 37 -12.56 -6.64 3.01
CA ASN A 37 -13.68 -7.59 3.04
C ASN A 37 -13.74 -8.44 1.76
N CYS A 38 -12.87 -8.17 0.77
CA CYS A 38 -12.82 -8.87 -0.52
C CYS A 38 -12.19 -10.26 -0.49
N TYR A 39 -11.73 -10.78 0.66
CA TYR A 39 -11.42 -12.23 0.75
C TYR A 39 -12.62 -13.12 0.40
N LYS A 40 -13.83 -12.55 0.40
CA LYS A 40 -15.10 -13.23 0.06
C LYS A 40 -15.54 -13.03 -1.39
N LYS A 41 -14.93 -12.12 -2.17
CA LYS A 41 -15.35 -11.80 -3.54
C LYS A 41 -14.21 -11.21 -4.39
N PRO A 42 -14.16 -11.49 -5.71
CA PRO A 42 -13.20 -10.84 -6.61
C PRO A 42 -13.27 -9.31 -6.52
N ILE A 43 -12.16 -8.64 -6.81
CA ILE A 43 -12.16 -7.17 -6.95
C ILE A 43 -13.01 -6.81 -8.16
N ASP A 44 -13.89 -5.83 -7.99
CA ASP A 44 -14.79 -5.32 -9.02
C ASP A 44 -14.83 -3.79 -9.02
N ARG A 45 -15.61 -3.20 -9.93
CA ARG A 45 -15.74 -1.74 -10.06
C ARG A 45 -16.36 -1.03 -8.84
N TYR A 46 -16.95 -1.78 -7.91
CA TYR A 46 -17.57 -1.27 -6.69
C TYR A 46 -16.67 -1.44 -5.48
N THR A 47 -15.54 -2.12 -5.62
CA THR A 47 -14.61 -2.37 -4.54
C THR A 47 -13.96 -1.06 -4.09
N ILE A 48 -14.09 -0.76 -2.80
CA ILE A 48 -13.53 0.44 -2.18
C ILE A 48 -12.06 0.15 -1.84
N ILE A 49 -11.17 0.79 -2.60
CA ILE A 49 -9.73 0.65 -2.46
C ILE A 49 -9.22 1.63 -1.39
N PRO A 50 -8.45 1.17 -0.40
CA PRO A 50 -7.90 2.06 0.62
C PRO A 50 -6.77 2.92 0.07
N HIS A 51 -6.69 4.16 0.56
CA HIS A 51 -5.54 5.05 0.39
C HIS A 51 -4.48 4.76 1.45
N ALA A 52 -3.21 4.96 1.13
CA ALA A 52 -2.14 4.79 2.12
C ALA A 52 -1.84 6.12 2.83
N HIS A 53 -1.98 6.17 4.16
CA HIS A 53 -1.58 7.34 4.94
C HIS A 53 -0.15 7.19 5.46
N LEU A 54 0.77 8.00 4.95
CA LEU A 54 2.17 7.98 5.35
C LEU A 54 2.38 8.49 6.78
N TYR A 55 3.21 7.79 7.55
CA TYR A 55 3.75 8.35 8.79
C TYR A 55 4.53 9.64 8.54
N LYS A 56 4.51 10.56 9.50
CA LYS A 56 5.17 11.88 9.40
C LYS A 56 6.66 11.80 9.03
N ARG A 57 7.36 10.76 9.50
CA ARG A 57 8.79 10.51 9.24
C ARG A 57 9.06 9.52 8.10
N ALA A 58 8.03 8.91 7.51
CA ALA A 58 8.19 7.98 6.40
C ALA A 58 8.55 8.71 5.11
N LYS A 59 9.29 8.01 4.24
CA LYS A 59 9.60 8.45 2.88
C LYS A 59 8.71 7.69 1.90
N LEU A 60 8.36 8.35 0.79
CA LEU A 60 7.81 7.66 -0.38
C LEU A 60 8.88 6.73 -0.94
N THR A 61 8.52 5.48 -1.17
CA THR A 61 9.39 4.44 -1.72
C THR A 61 8.60 3.60 -2.73
N ASP A 62 9.31 2.82 -3.53
CA ASP A 62 8.70 1.99 -4.57
C ASP A 62 7.86 0.82 -4.01
N MET A 63 8.07 0.46 -2.75
CA MET A 63 7.30 -0.57 -2.04
C MET A 63 7.14 -0.17 -0.57
N MET A 64 5.90 -0.11 -0.12
CA MET A 64 5.51 0.31 1.22
C MET A 64 4.53 -0.71 1.82
N SER A 65 4.76 -1.06 3.09
CA SER A 65 3.91 -2.00 3.81
C SER A 65 3.09 -1.30 4.88
N VAL A 66 1.90 -1.84 5.13
CA VAL A 66 0.95 -1.39 6.16
C VAL A 66 1.26 -1.99 7.53
N GLY A 67 2.00 -3.09 7.57
CA GLY A 67 2.33 -3.78 8.82
C GLY A 67 3.26 -4.96 8.60
N PHE A 68 3.80 -5.49 9.69
CA PHE A 68 4.69 -6.64 9.60
C PHE A 68 3.93 -7.86 9.04
N ALA A 69 4.37 -8.38 7.90
CA ALA A 69 3.76 -9.50 7.17
C ALA A 69 2.36 -9.27 6.55
N SER A 70 2.03 -8.04 6.11
CA SER A 70 0.81 -7.82 5.31
C SER A 70 0.99 -8.30 3.86
N GLY A 71 0.05 -9.09 3.34
CA GLY A 71 -0.08 -9.38 1.90
C GLY A 71 -0.51 -8.18 1.07
N ASN A 72 -1.03 -7.14 1.72
CA ASN A 72 -1.40 -5.87 1.10
C ASN A 72 -0.18 -4.94 1.09
N LEU A 73 0.35 -4.69 -0.10
CA LEU A 73 1.47 -3.79 -0.35
C LEU A 73 1.02 -2.59 -1.17
N PHE A 74 1.54 -1.42 -0.84
CA PHE A 74 1.45 -0.24 -1.69
C PHE A 74 2.73 -0.17 -2.51
N ILE A 75 2.61 -0.15 -3.84
CA ILE A 75 3.77 -0.13 -4.75
C ILE A 75 3.70 1.08 -5.68
N SER A 76 4.85 1.54 -6.16
CA SER A 76 4.90 2.55 -7.22
C SER A 76 4.56 1.93 -8.58
N ASP A 77 4.13 2.76 -9.53
CA ASP A 77 3.87 2.30 -10.90
C ASP A 77 5.13 1.72 -11.56
N LYS A 78 6.30 2.32 -11.29
CA LYS A 78 7.58 1.79 -11.76
C LYS A 78 7.81 0.36 -11.27
N PHE A 79 7.53 0.08 -10.00
CA PHE A 79 7.70 -1.27 -9.46
C PHE A 79 6.62 -2.23 -9.95
N ARG A 80 5.38 -1.77 -10.14
CA ARG A 80 4.32 -2.52 -10.82
C ARG A 80 4.76 -3.01 -12.21
N GLN A 81 5.31 -2.11 -13.02
CA GLN A 81 5.79 -2.45 -14.37
C GLN A 81 6.91 -3.51 -14.33
N ILE A 82 7.82 -3.43 -13.35
CA ILE A 82 8.84 -4.46 -13.13
C ILE A 82 8.21 -5.79 -12.75
N LEU A 83 7.25 -5.80 -11.81
CA LEU A 83 6.58 -7.03 -11.37
C LEU A 83 5.77 -7.69 -12.50
N GLN A 84 5.12 -6.90 -13.35
CA GLN A 84 4.38 -7.40 -14.51
C GLN A 84 5.25 -8.15 -15.54
N ALA A 85 6.56 -7.88 -15.57
CA ALA A 85 7.48 -8.62 -16.42
C ALA A 85 7.72 -10.06 -15.93
N PHE A 86 7.37 -10.37 -14.68
CA PHE A 86 7.43 -11.71 -14.11
C PHE A 86 6.04 -12.34 -14.13
N SER A 87 5.95 -13.66 -14.33
CA SER A 87 4.67 -14.38 -14.30
C SER A 87 4.12 -14.44 -12.87
N THR A 88 3.48 -13.37 -12.43
CA THR A 88 2.88 -13.24 -11.09
C THR A 88 1.48 -13.82 -11.07
N GLN A 89 1.35 -15.15 -11.00
CA GLN A 89 0.06 -15.79 -10.76
C GLN A 89 -0.51 -15.35 -9.41
N GLY A 90 -1.79 -14.97 -9.38
CA GLY A 90 -2.49 -14.58 -8.14
C GLY A 90 -2.19 -13.16 -7.64
N VAL A 91 -1.54 -12.32 -8.45
CA VAL A 91 -1.34 -10.90 -8.13
C VAL A 91 -2.28 -10.04 -8.95
N GLU A 92 -3.01 -9.16 -8.27
CA GLU A 92 -3.88 -8.16 -8.88
C GLU A 92 -3.39 -6.75 -8.50
N PHE A 93 -3.35 -5.84 -9.47
CA PHE A 93 -2.95 -4.45 -9.26
C PHE A 93 -4.17 -3.55 -9.33
N VAL A 94 -4.36 -2.76 -8.28
CA VAL A 94 -5.45 -1.79 -8.17
C VAL A 94 -4.89 -0.38 -7.95
N ASP A 95 -5.44 0.59 -8.67
CA ASP A 95 -5.05 1.99 -8.52
C ASP A 95 -5.51 2.53 -7.16
N THR A 96 -4.63 3.29 -6.51
CA THR A 96 -4.90 3.93 -5.21
C THR A 96 -4.18 5.28 -5.09
N GLN A 97 -4.39 5.98 -3.99
CA GLN A 97 -3.74 7.24 -3.66
C GLN A 97 -2.86 7.10 -2.41
N ILE A 98 -1.84 7.95 -2.34
CA ILE A 98 -1.06 8.14 -1.13
C ILE A 98 -1.44 9.48 -0.51
N ILE A 99 -1.81 9.46 0.77
CA ILE A 99 -1.99 10.64 1.59
C ILE A 99 -0.64 10.95 2.25
N THR A 100 -0.03 12.06 1.86
CA THR A 100 1.28 12.46 2.39
C THR A 100 1.16 12.93 3.84
N LYS A 101 2.30 13.09 4.50
CA LYS A 101 2.41 13.71 5.83
C LYS A 101 1.80 15.12 5.96
N LYS A 102 1.53 15.79 4.84
CA LYS A 102 0.90 17.12 4.80
C LYS A 102 -0.62 17.04 4.53
N GLY A 103 -1.16 15.84 4.37
CA GLY A 103 -2.55 15.61 3.95
C GLY A 103 -2.79 15.75 2.45
N GLU A 104 -1.73 15.95 1.65
CA GLU A 104 -1.84 16.02 0.19
C GLU A 104 -2.15 14.63 -0.38
N ARG A 105 -3.15 14.55 -1.26
CA ARG A 105 -3.48 13.32 -1.98
C ARG A 105 -2.68 13.24 -3.27
N ILE A 106 -1.75 12.29 -3.34
CA ILE A 106 -1.03 11.96 -4.57
C ILE A 106 -1.79 10.84 -5.26
N LYS A 107 -2.46 11.16 -6.37
CA LYS A 107 -3.01 10.18 -7.30
C LYS A 107 -2.07 10.09 -8.51
N TRP A 108 -1.70 8.87 -8.89
CA TRP A 108 -0.98 8.69 -10.15
C TRP A 108 -1.93 9.04 -11.31
N ARG A 109 -1.51 9.94 -12.20
CA ARG A 109 -2.26 10.23 -13.43
C ARG A 109 -1.74 9.27 -14.49
N SER A 110 -2.58 8.32 -14.90
CA SER A 110 -2.41 7.60 -16.16
C SER A 110 -2.15 8.61 -17.28
N THR A 111 -0.90 8.78 -17.72
CA THR A 111 -0.62 9.29 -19.06
C THR A 111 -1.02 8.20 -20.04
N THR A 112 -2.32 8.10 -20.31
CA THR A 112 -2.82 7.43 -21.49
C THR A 112 -2.52 8.38 -22.65
N ASN A 113 -1.35 8.22 -23.27
CA ASN A 113 -1.17 8.67 -24.65
C ASN A 113 -1.89 7.63 -25.52
N VAL A 114 -3.14 7.91 -25.84
CA VAL A 114 -3.83 7.35 -27.01
C VAL A 114 -4.03 8.49 -27.99
#